data_AF-A0A962UGB3-F1
#
_entry.id   AF-A0A962UGB3-F1
#
_cell.length_a   1.000
_cell.length_b   1.000
_cell.length_c   1.000
_cell.angle_alpha   90.00
_cell.angle_beta   90.00
_cell.angle_gamma   90.00
#
_symmetry.space_group_name_H-M   'P 1'
#
loop_
_entity.id
_entity.type
_entity.pdbx_description
1 polymer ?
#
loop_
_entity_poly.entity_id
_entity_poly.type
_entity_poly.pdbx_seq_one_letter_code
_entity_poly.pdbx_strand_id
1 'polypeptide(L)'
;MSGWQLTGVIGLLVALVSIVFAGWLMLRFIQQHKQRMERRLEALKKAAAEKAAAEKAAAEKAAAEKAATKRAAAERLTAKRAAAEKAAAEKAAAEKAAVEQAIAEWAAAEQAEAERVQIKRTTVERRESEEVEARMRAVEDAITEWLDVEREGNRMAATVAAKPGKTSQKTYTRTEAIRQQVRTTAEKVEKEAQELEFIKNRIEAGVDFLPIEFKQTIDDWKAGRVFRTSTFEDLKLKFRYKAYSVEDGYELLYQYNEWMAQQREKLRVFIRLLGTEVNKGESIQAAIEQAERSERQKYLEMDVDVIFTLREVRTILDRLIGMETILKDLEMVCRKRSEQIITPSWEAKGSL
;
A
#
# COMPACT_ATOMS: atom_id res chain seq x y z
N MET A 1 1.72 -131.94 68.51
CA MET A 1 2.58 -130.98 67.77
C MET A 1 1.78 -129.71 67.48
N SER A 2 2.44 -128.55 67.61
CA SER A 2 2.13 -127.23 67.00
C SER A 2 0.83 -126.47 67.35
N GLY A 3 0.81 -125.81 68.53
CA GLY A 3 -0.05 -124.64 68.79
C GLY A 3 0.70 -123.29 68.77
N TRP A 4 2.01 -123.30 69.07
CA TRP A 4 2.86 -122.09 69.16
C TRP A 4 3.53 -121.67 67.84
N GLN A 5 3.52 -122.51 66.81
CA GLN A 5 4.07 -122.18 65.48
C GLN A 5 3.06 -121.39 64.63
N LEU A 6 1.76 -121.51 64.89
CA LEU A 6 0.71 -120.87 64.09
C LEU A 6 0.59 -119.36 64.37
N THR A 7 0.75 -118.94 65.63
CA THR A 7 0.65 -117.53 66.04
C THR A 7 1.82 -116.68 65.57
N GLY A 8 3.03 -117.26 65.52
CA GLY A 8 4.23 -116.58 65.00
C GLY A 8 4.16 -116.31 63.49
N VAL A 9 3.61 -117.26 62.71
CA VAL A 9 3.43 -117.10 61.26
C VAL A 9 2.37 -116.05 60.94
N ILE A 10 1.28 -116.00 61.72
CA ILE A 10 0.23 -114.98 61.56
C ILE A 10 0.79 -113.57 61.85
N GLY A 11 1.62 -113.41 62.90
CA GLY A 11 2.26 -112.12 63.21
C GLY A 11 3.19 -111.62 62.10
N LEU A 12 3.98 -112.51 61.50
CA LEU A 12 4.87 -112.18 60.37
C LEU A 12 4.10 -111.80 59.12
N LEU A 13 2.97 -112.48 58.84
CA LEU A 13 2.10 -112.14 57.72
C LEU A 13 1.44 -110.76 57.91
N VAL A 14 0.97 -110.44 59.12
CA VAL A 14 0.40 -109.11 59.43
C VAL A 14 1.45 -107.99 59.30
N ALA A 15 2.69 -108.25 59.72
CA ALA A 15 3.80 -107.30 59.55
C ALA A 15 4.14 -107.08 58.08
N LEU A 16 4.20 -108.14 57.27
CA LEU A 16 4.42 -108.06 55.82
C LEU A 16 3.29 -107.28 55.12
N VAL A 17 2.03 -107.57 55.46
CA VAL A 17 0.88 -106.84 54.92
C VAL A 17 0.94 -105.36 55.31
N SER A 18 1.36 -105.04 56.54
CA SER A 18 1.51 -103.65 57.00
C SER A 18 2.62 -102.90 56.25
N ILE A 19 3.76 -103.56 55.97
CA ILE A 19 4.86 -102.97 55.20
C ILE A 19 4.45 -102.75 53.74
N VAL A 20 3.76 -103.71 53.13
CA VAL A 20 3.22 -103.58 51.76
C VAL A 20 2.16 -102.47 51.70
N PHE A 21 1.30 -102.36 52.72
CA PHE A 21 0.30 -101.30 52.80
C PHE A 21 0.93 -99.92 53.01
N ALA A 22 1.96 -99.80 53.85
CA ALA A 22 2.73 -98.57 54.03
C ALA A 22 3.47 -98.17 52.75
N GLY A 23 4.07 -99.13 52.04
CA GLY A 23 4.69 -98.92 50.73
C GLY A 23 3.68 -98.46 49.68
N TRP A 24 2.50 -99.08 49.64
CA TRP A 24 1.40 -98.67 48.77
C TRP A 24 0.88 -97.27 49.09
N LEU A 25 0.75 -96.91 50.37
CA LEU A 25 0.39 -95.57 50.81
C LEU A 25 1.44 -94.52 50.43
N MET A 26 2.74 -94.83 50.57
CA MET A 26 3.81 -93.91 50.17
C MET A 26 3.83 -93.72 48.65
N LEU A 27 3.69 -94.79 47.87
CA LEU A 27 3.59 -94.71 46.41
C LEU A 27 2.37 -93.90 45.97
N ARG A 28 1.21 -94.13 46.61
CA ARG A 28 -0.02 -93.37 46.39
C ARG A 28 0.14 -91.90 46.77
N PHE A 29 0.86 -91.60 47.85
CA PHE A 29 1.16 -90.24 48.28
C PHE A 29 2.07 -89.51 47.26
N ILE A 30 3.11 -90.17 46.76
CA ILE A 30 4.01 -89.63 45.73
C ILE A 30 3.24 -89.39 44.42
N GLN A 31 2.40 -90.35 44.00
CA GLN A 31 1.55 -90.17 42.82
C GLN A 31 0.56 -89.02 42.98
N GLN A 32 -0.09 -88.90 44.15
CA GLN A 32 -0.96 -87.76 44.44
C GLN A 32 -0.20 -86.43 44.44
N HIS A 33 1.01 -86.40 45.01
CA HIS A 33 1.84 -85.20 45.00
C HIS A 33 2.23 -84.80 43.58
N LYS A 34 2.62 -85.75 42.74
CA LYS A 34 2.92 -85.51 41.32
C LYS A 34 1.72 -84.93 40.58
N GLN A 35 0.54 -85.54 40.74
CA GLN A 35 -0.70 -85.02 40.13
C GLN A 35 -1.07 -83.62 40.64
N ARG A 36 -0.87 -83.32 41.93
CA ARG A 36 -1.11 -81.98 42.48
C ARG A 36 -0.13 -80.95 41.89
N MET A 37 1.13 -81.31 41.68
CA MET A 37 2.13 -80.42 41.10
C MET A 37 1.87 -80.15 39.62
N GLU A 38 1.50 -81.18 38.84
CA GLU A 38 1.10 -81.03 37.44
C GLU A 38 -0.14 -80.14 37.30
N ARG A 39 -1.18 -80.37 38.13
CA ARG A 39 -2.37 -79.50 38.17
C ARG A 39 -2.03 -78.05 38.56
N ARG A 40 -1.10 -77.85 39.49
CA ARG A 40 -0.62 -76.50 39.87
C ARG A 40 0.13 -75.82 38.72
N LEU A 41 0.98 -76.55 38.01
CA LEU A 41 1.70 -76.06 36.84
C LEU A 41 0.73 -75.69 35.71
N GLU A 42 -0.29 -76.52 35.45
CA GLU A 42 -1.34 -76.22 34.48
C GLU A 42 -2.18 -75.00 34.89
N ALA A 43 -2.55 -74.90 36.17
CA ALA A 43 -3.27 -73.74 36.69
C ALA A 43 -2.45 -72.44 36.56
N LEU A 44 -1.15 -72.50 36.86
CA LEU A 44 -0.24 -71.35 36.68
C LEU A 44 -0.08 -70.96 35.21
N LYS A 45 0.04 -71.95 34.30
CA LYS A 45 0.10 -71.69 32.86
C LYS A 45 -1.19 -71.04 32.34
N LYS A 46 -2.36 -71.52 32.79
CA LYS A 46 -3.66 -70.92 32.44
C LYS A 46 -3.77 -69.49 32.97
N ALA A 47 -3.42 -69.26 34.23
CA ALA A 47 -3.44 -67.92 34.83
C ALA A 47 -2.48 -66.94 34.14
N ALA A 48 -1.29 -67.40 33.73
CA ALA A 48 -0.34 -66.59 32.96
C ALA A 48 -0.87 -66.25 31.56
N ALA A 49 -1.49 -67.22 30.87
CA ALA A 49 -2.10 -67.00 29.57
C ALA A 49 -3.30 -66.03 29.65
N GLU A 50 -4.15 -66.16 30.66
CA GLU A 50 -5.28 -65.24 30.89
C GLU A 50 -4.81 -63.82 31.20
N LYS A 51 -3.78 -63.65 32.04
CA LYS A 51 -3.18 -62.32 32.30
C LYS A 51 -2.61 -61.70 31.04
N ALA A 52 -1.86 -62.46 30.24
CA ALA A 52 -1.31 -61.97 28.98
C ALA A 52 -2.40 -61.59 27.96
N ALA A 53 -3.50 -62.36 27.89
CA ALA A 53 -4.65 -62.02 27.05
C ALA A 53 -5.37 -60.75 27.54
N ALA A 54 -5.55 -60.60 28.85
CA ALA A 54 -6.16 -59.42 29.44
C ALA A 54 -5.32 -58.15 29.22
N GLU A 55 -3.98 -58.24 29.36
CA GLU A 55 -3.07 -57.11 29.10
C GLU A 55 -3.08 -56.70 27.63
N LYS A 56 -3.08 -57.65 26.69
CA LYS A 56 -3.22 -57.35 25.25
C LYS A 56 -4.53 -56.65 24.94
N ALA A 57 -5.65 -57.14 25.48
CA ALA A 57 -6.95 -56.53 25.28
C ALA A 57 -7.04 -55.10 25.88
N ALA A 58 -6.40 -54.87 27.02
CA ALA A 58 -6.32 -53.54 27.63
C ALA A 58 -5.46 -52.58 26.78
N ALA A 59 -4.33 -53.05 26.27
CA ALA A 59 -3.45 -52.26 25.40
C ALA A 59 -4.12 -51.88 24.07
N GLU A 60 -4.85 -52.80 23.44
CA GLU A 60 -5.60 -52.54 22.21
C GLU A 60 -6.72 -51.51 22.42
N LYS A 61 -7.48 -51.63 23.53
CA LYS A 61 -8.51 -50.63 23.88
C LYS A 61 -7.92 -49.23 24.08
N ALA A 62 -6.80 -49.13 24.79
CA ALA A 62 -6.12 -47.85 25.01
C ALA A 62 -5.56 -47.24 23.70
N ALA A 63 -5.08 -48.07 22.78
CA ALA A 63 -4.63 -47.61 21.47
C ALA A 63 -5.81 -47.10 20.60
N ALA A 64 -6.94 -47.82 20.60
CA ALA A 64 -8.14 -47.42 19.88
C ALA A 64 -8.72 -46.09 20.41
N GLU A 65 -8.75 -45.89 21.72
CA GLU A 65 -9.25 -44.66 22.34
C GLU A 65 -8.34 -43.44 22.02
N LYS A 66 -7.01 -43.63 22.05
CA LYS A 66 -6.06 -42.59 21.62
C LYS A 66 -6.19 -42.24 20.14
N ALA A 67 -6.54 -43.19 19.29
CA ALA A 67 -6.79 -42.92 17.86
C ALA A 67 -8.11 -42.16 17.65
N ALA A 68 -9.17 -42.52 18.37
CA ALA A 68 -10.47 -41.84 18.29
C ALA A 68 -10.38 -40.38 18.77
N THR A 69 -9.70 -40.14 19.88
CA THR A 69 -9.50 -38.78 20.42
C THR A 69 -8.69 -37.89 19.48
N LYS A 70 -7.64 -38.41 18.84
CA LYS A 70 -6.86 -37.68 17.82
C LYS A 70 -7.69 -37.32 16.60
N ARG A 71 -8.52 -38.24 16.09
CA ARG A 71 -9.41 -37.98 14.95
C ARG A 71 -10.43 -36.88 15.28
N ALA A 72 -11.07 -36.96 16.44
CA ALA A 72 -12.03 -35.94 16.89
C ALA A 72 -11.38 -34.56 17.08
N ALA A 73 -10.13 -34.49 17.56
CA ALA A 73 -9.39 -33.23 17.67
C ALA A 73 -9.05 -32.63 16.29
N ALA A 74 -8.65 -33.47 15.33
CA ALA A 74 -8.36 -33.05 13.96
C ALA A 74 -9.61 -32.50 13.25
N GLU A 75 -10.75 -33.20 13.36
CA GLU A 75 -12.02 -32.75 12.78
C GLU A 75 -12.52 -31.42 13.39
N ARG A 76 -12.33 -31.21 14.70
CA ARG A 76 -12.68 -29.93 15.33
C ARG A 76 -11.82 -28.77 14.82
N LEU A 77 -10.54 -29.02 14.52
CA LEU A 77 -9.64 -28.01 13.96
C LEU A 77 -10.00 -27.66 12.51
N THR A 78 -10.33 -28.65 11.68
CA THR A 78 -10.76 -28.40 10.30
C THR A 78 -12.08 -27.63 10.25
N ALA A 79 -13.06 -28.01 11.09
CA ALA A 79 -14.33 -27.30 11.20
C ALA A 79 -14.16 -25.83 11.66
N LYS A 80 -13.28 -25.58 12.65
CA LYS A 80 -12.98 -24.21 13.10
C LYS A 80 -12.32 -23.35 12.02
N ARG A 81 -11.39 -23.92 11.26
CA ARG A 81 -10.72 -23.21 10.14
C ARG A 81 -11.72 -22.83 9.05
N ALA A 82 -12.59 -23.76 8.66
CA ALA A 82 -13.62 -23.50 7.65
C ALA A 82 -14.63 -22.42 8.09
N ALA A 83 -15.01 -22.40 9.39
CA ALA A 83 -15.88 -21.36 9.93
C ALA A 83 -15.21 -19.97 9.95
N ALA A 84 -13.93 -19.91 10.33
CA ALA A 84 -13.17 -18.66 10.33
C ALA A 84 -12.97 -18.09 8.92
N GLU A 85 -12.71 -18.95 7.94
CA GLU A 85 -12.54 -18.56 6.53
C GLU A 85 -13.84 -17.99 5.93
N LYS A 86 -14.99 -18.63 6.20
CA LYS A 86 -16.30 -18.09 5.80
C LYS A 86 -16.58 -16.71 6.41
N ALA A 87 -16.31 -16.54 7.70
CA ALA A 87 -16.52 -15.26 8.37
C ALA A 87 -15.59 -14.15 7.82
N ALA A 88 -14.36 -14.49 7.45
CA ALA A 88 -13.44 -13.54 6.81
C ALA A 88 -13.92 -13.14 5.40
N ALA A 89 -14.41 -14.10 4.61
CA ALA A 89 -14.95 -13.84 3.28
C ALA A 89 -16.21 -12.95 3.32
N GLU A 90 -17.12 -13.19 4.27
CA GLU A 90 -18.32 -12.36 4.44
C GLU A 90 -17.98 -10.92 4.84
N LYS A 91 -17.00 -10.72 5.75
CA LYS A 91 -16.53 -9.37 6.11
C LYS A 91 -15.92 -8.64 4.93
N ALA A 92 -15.08 -9.31 4.15
CA ALA A 92 -14.45 -8.73 2.97
C ALA A 92 -15.49 -8.32 1.91
N ALA A 93 -16.56 -9.12 1.74
CA ALA A 93 -17.66 -8.77 0.84
C ALA A 93 -18.45 -7.54 1.33
N ALA A 94 -18.74 -7.46 2.64
CA ALA A 94 -19.43 -6.31 3.23
C ALA A 94 -18.60 -5.02 3.15
N GLU A 95 -17.28 -5.10 3.38
CA GLU A 95 -16.38 -3.94 3.25
C GLU A 95 -16.29 -3.43 1.81
N LYS A 96 -16.21 -4.33 0.82
CA LYS A 96 -16.23 -3.95 -0.60
C LYS A 96 -17.52 -3.22 -0.98
N ALA A 97 -18.68 -3.72 -0.54
CA ALA A 97 -19.96 -3.07 -0.80
C ALA A 97 -20.06 -1.67 -0.16
N ALA A 98 -19.52 -1.49 1.05
CA ALA A 98 -19.50 -0.19 1.71
C ALA A 98 -18.58 0.82 0.99
N VAL A 99 -17.44 0.36 0.47
CA VAL A 99 -16.52 1.21 -0.32
C VAL A 99 -17.14 1.61 -1.66
N GLU A 100 -17.81 0.69 -2.36
CA GLU A 100 -18.50 0.99 -3.61
C GLU A 100 -19.61 2.03 -3.43
N GLN A 101 -20.38 1.95 -2.33
CA GLN A 101 -21.39 2.96 -2.00
C GLN A 101 -20.78 4.33 -1.71
N ALA A 102 -19.68 4.39 -0.95
CA ALA A 102 -18.99 5.65 -0.67
C ALA A 102 -18.42 6.32 -1.93
N ILE A 103 -17.90 5.52 -2.87
CA ILE A 103 -17.41 6.03 -4.17
C ILE A 103 -18.56 6.59 -5.01
N ALA A 104 -19.71 5.90 -5.04
CA ALA A 104 -20.88 6.38 -5.77
C ALA A 104 -21.45 7.69 -5.20
N GLU A 105 -21.51 7.81 -3.87
CA GLU A 105 -21.94 9.05 -3.20
C GLU A 105 -20.98 10.21 -3.46
N TRP A 106 -19.67 9.95 -3.45
CA TRP A 106 -18.67 10.98 -3.71
C TRP A 106 -18.70 11.47 -5.16
N ALA A 107 -18.84 10.57 -6.13
CA ALA A 107 -18.99 10.93 -7.55
C ALA A 107 -20.25 11.78 -7.80
N ALA A 108 -21.35 11.50 -7.11
CA ALA A 108 -22.56 12.31 -7.18
C ALA A 108 -22.36 13.72 -6.57
N ALA A 109 -21.62 13.82 -5.46
CA ALA A 109 -21.31 15.11 -4.84
C ALA A 109 -20.39 15.99 -5.71
N GLU A 110 -19.38 15.39 -6.36
CA GLU A 110 -18.47 16.10 -7.26
C GLU A 110 -19.20 16.65 -8.50
N GLN A 111 -20.10 15.86 -9.10
CA GLN A 111 -20.93 16.32 -10.21
C GLN A 111 -21.82 17.51 -9.82
N ALA A 112 -22.42 17.48 -8.63
CA ALA A 112 -23.23 18.59 -8.13
C ALA A 112 -22.40 19.86 -7.86
N GLU A 113 -21.15 19.73 -7.41
CA GLU A 113 -20.26 20.88 -7.21
C GLU A 113 -19.76 21.46 -8.54
N ALA A 114 -19.42 20.60 -9.51
CA ALA A 114 -19.04 21.01 -10.86
C ALA A 114 -20.17 21.78 -11.54
N GLU A 115 -21.42 21.33 -11.44
CA GLU A 115 -22.60 22.02 -11.98
C GLU A 115 -22.79 23.40 -11.33
N ARG A 116 -22.64 23.49 -10.00
CA ARG A 116 -22.72 24.77 -9.26
C ARG A 116 -21.64 25.75 -9.70
N VAL A 117 -20.42 25.29 -9.96
CA VAL A 117 -19.32 26.14 -10.44
C VAL A 117 -19.58 26.63 -11.87
N GLN A 118 -20.12 25.79 -12.75
CA GLN A 118 -20.51 26.19 -14.10
C GLN A 118 -21.63 27.24 -14.10
N ILE A 119 -22.65 27.06 -13.24
CA ILE A 119 -23.72 28.04 -13.07
C ILE A 119 -23.16 29.38 -12.55
N LYS A 120 -22.26 29.35 -11.56
CA LYS A 120 -21.61 30.59 -11.08
C LYS A 120 -20.81 31.28 -12.19
N ARG A 121 -20.02 30.52 -12.96
CA ARG A 121 -19.22 31.06 -14.05
C ARG A 121 -20.07 31.73 -15.13
N THR A 122 -21.12 31.06 -15.58
CA THR A 122 -22.04 31.62 -16.59
C THR A 122 -22.78 32.86 -16.06
N THR A 123 -23.14 32.92 -14.78
CA THR A 123 -23.76 34.12 -14.20
C THR A 123 -22.79 35.30 -14.07
N VAL A 124 -21.50 35.05 -13.81
CA VAL A 124 -20.46 36.09 -13.76
C VAL A 124 -20.16 36.60 -15.16
N GLU A 125 -19.99 35.70 -16.14
CA GLU A 125 -19.72 36.05 -17.53
C GLU A 125 -20.87 36.89 -18.14
N ARG A 126 -22.13 36.55 -17.81
CA ARG A 126 -23.29 37.37 -18.21
C ARG A 126 -23.27 38.77 -17.58
N ARG A 127 -22.87 38.90 -16.31
CA ARG A 127 -22.75 40.22 -15.66
C ARG A 127 -21.63 41.04 -16.29
N GLU A 128 -20.49 40.41 -16.58
CA GLU A 128 -19.38 41.07 -17.26
C GLU A 128 -19.77 41.52 -18.68
N SER A 129 -20.52 40.71 -19.44
CA SER A 129 -21.02 41.12 -20.76
C SER A 129 -22.02 42.28 -20.66
N GLU A 130 -22.92 42.26 -19.66
CA GLU A 130 -23.87 43.35 -19.43
C GLU A 130 -23.17 44.66 -19.03
N GLU A 131 -22.12 44.57 -18.21
CA GLU A 131 -21.29 45.72 -17.85
C GLU A 131 -20.51 46.27 -19.04
N VAL A 132 -19.97 45.40 -19.90
CA VAL A 132 -19.29 45.80 -21.14
C VAL A 132 -20.26 46.49 -22.09
N GLU A 133 -21.45 45.93 -22.30
CA GLU A 133 -22.49 46.57 -23.12
C GLU A 133 -22.94 47.91 -22.55
N ALA A 134 -23.14 48.02 -21.22
CA ALA A 134 -23.50 49.28 -20.58
C ALA A 134 -22.40 50.33 -20.73
N ARG A 135 -21.13 49.92 -20.63
CA ARG A 135 -19.97 50.80 -20.90
C ARG A 135 -19.91 51.22 -22.37
N MET A 136 -20.18 50.31 -23.31
CA MET A 136 -20.21 50.63 -24.73
C MET A 136 -21.33 51.62 -25.04
N ARG A 137 -22.54 51.45 -24.48
CA ARG A 137 -23.63 52.43 -24.62
C ARG A 137 -23.26 53.78 -24.02
N ALA A 138 -22.66 53.81 -22.84
CA ALA A 138 -22.20 55.08 -22.23
C ALA A 138 -21.11 55.77 -23.07
N VAL A 139 -20.25 55.00 -23.74
CA VAL A 139 -19.26 55.53 -24.69
C VAL A 139 -19.92 56.04 -25.96
N GLU A 140 -20.92 55.34 -26.50
CA GLU A 140 -21.71 55.79 -27.65
C GLU A 140 -22.47 57.07 -27.32
N ASP A 141 -23.15 57.14 -26.17
CA ASP A 141 -23.83 58.33 -25.68
C ASP A 141 -22.84 59.50 -25.52
N ALA A 142 -21.67 59.27 -24.91
CA ALA A 142 -20.63 60.28 -24.79
C ALA A 142 -20.05 60.72 -26.14
N ILE A 143 -19.95 59.83 -27.13
CA ILE A 143 -19.55 60.17 -28.50
C ILE A 143 -20.63 61.00 -29.18
N THR A 144 -21.92 60.68 -28.99
CA THR A 144 -23.02 61.48 -29.55
C THR A 144 -23.10 62.87 -28.92
N GLU A 145 -22.96 62.97 -27.59
CA GLU A 145 -22.87 64.23 -26.87
C GLU A 145 -21.65 65.04 -27.32
N TRP A 146 -20.49 64.40 -27.46
CA TRP A 146 -19.29 65.05 -27.97
C TRP A 146 -19.45 65.51 -29.43
N LEU A 147 -20.09 64.71 -30.29
CA LEU A 147 -20.37 65.10 -31.68
C LEU A 147 -21.37 66.24 -31.78
N ASP A 148 -22.31 66.36 -30.85
CA ASP A 148 -23.23 67.49 -30.76
C ASP A 148 -22.51 68.73 -30.22
N VAL A 149 -21.66 68.57 -29.18
CA VAL A 149 -20.76 69.62 -28.68
C VAL A 149 -19.73 70.04 -29.73
N GLU A 150 -19.27 69.16 -30.62
CA GLU A 150 -18.38 69.47 -31.73
C GLU A 150 -19.15 70.06 -32.92
N ARG A 151 -20.47 69.86 -33.04
CA ARG A 151 -21.32 70.54 -34.04
C ARG A 151 -21.67 71.96 -33.58
N GLU A 152 -22.01 72.15 -32.30
CA GLU A 152 -22.05 73.45 -31.63
C GLU A 152 -20.67 74.10 -31.66
N GLY A 153 -19.64 73.30 -31.40
CA GLY A 153 -18.23 73.65 -31.39
C GLY A 153 -17.73 74.06 -32.75
N ASN A 154 -18.09 73.39 -33.87
CA ASN A 154 -17.77 73.79 -35.24
C ASN A 154 -18.58 75.01 -35.71
N ARG A 155 -19.82 75.19 -35.20
CA ARG A 155 -20.52 76.48 -35.35
C ARG A 155 -19.75 77.61 -34.67
N MET A 156 -19.09 77.33 -33.55
CA MET A 156 -18.21 78.28 -32.86
C MET A 156 -16.76 78.29 -33.39
N ALA A 157 -16.23 77.22 -33.98
CA ALA A 157 -14.83 77.00 -34.38
C ALA A 157 -14.60 77.24 -35.88
N ALA A 158 -15.65 77.51 -36.66
CA ALA A 158 -15.55 78.38 -37.83
C ALA A 158 -14.95 79.77 -37.49
N THR A 159 -14.74 80.10 -36.20
CA THR A 159 -14.07 81.33 -35.77
C THR A 159 -12.66 81.18 -35.20
N VAL A 160 -12.15 80.01 -34.78
CA VAL A 160 -10.79 79.92 -34.19
C VAL A 160 -10.14 78.54 -34.40
N ALA A 161 -8.98 78.56 -35.05
CA ALA A 161 -8.16 77.40 -35.43
C ALA A 161 -7.26 76.84 -34.30
N ALA A 162 -6.83 75.57 -34.47
CA ALA A 162 -5.46 75.02 -34.33
C ALA A 162 -5.23 73.79 -33.38
N LYS A 163 -4.88 72.66 -34.03
CA LYS A 163 -4.03 71.48 -33.69
C LYS A 163 -4.24 70.64 -32.39
N PRO A 164 -4.28 69.28 -32.49
CA PRO A 164 -4.35 68.39 -31.33
C PRO A 164 -3.00 67.75 -30.95
N GLY A 165 -2.76 67.58 -29.66
CA GLY A 165 -1.80 66.63 -29.08
C GLY A 165 -2.51 65.34 -28.67
N LYS A 166 -1.95 64.18 -29.03
CA LYS A 166 -2.53 62.83 -28.82
C LYS A 166 -2.18 62.29 -27.43
N THR A 167 -3.19 61.89 -26.65
CA THR A 167 -3.04 61.15 -25.39
C THR A 167 -3.06 59.63 -25.62
N SER A 168 -2.16 58.89 -24.97
CA SER A 168 -1.95 57.45 -25.16
C SER A 168 -3.04 56.60 -24.48
N GLN A 169 -3.55 55.59 -25.19
CA GLN A 169 -4.41 54.53 -24.66
C GLN A 169 -3.55 53.46 -23.97
N LYS A 170 -4.03 52.92 -22.84
CA LYS A 170 -3.36 51.86 -22.07
C LYS A 170 -3.36 50.53 -22.84
N THR A 171 -2.18 50.00 -23.15
CA THR A 171 -1.94 48.68 -23.76
C THR A 171 -1.65 47.66 -22.65
N TYR A 172 -2.43 46.59 -22.53
CA TYR A 172 -2.03 45.39 -21.78
C TYR A 172 -0.78 44.81 -22.48
N THR A 173 0.40 44.88 -21.87
CA THR A 173 1.65 44.50 -22.55
C THR A 173 1.82 42.98 -22.51
N ARG A 174 2.24 42.38 -23.64
CA ARG A 174 2.54 40.94 -23.78
C ARG A 174 3.44 40.40 -22.64
N THR A 175 4.34 41.22 -22.13
CA THR A 175 5.26 40.93 -21.02
C THR A 175 4.51 40.68 -19.71
N GLU A 176 3.43 41.42 -19.44
CA GLU A 176 2.63 41.28 -18.23
C GLU A 176 1.86 39.94 -18.20
N ALA A 177 1.35 39.50 -19.35
CA ALA A 177 0.73 38.18 -19.49
C ALA A 177 1.73 37.03 -19.25
N ILE A 178 2.96 37.17 -19.77
CA ILE A 178 4.04 36.19 -19.55
C ILE A 178 4.39 36.13 -18.05
N ARG A 179 4.55 37.28 -17.39
CA ARG A 179 4.80 37.36 -15.95
C ARG A 179 3.73 36.63 -15.15
N GLN A 180 2.45 36.85 -15.46
CA GLN A 180 1.37 36.19 -14.75
C GLN A 180 1.42 34.67 -14.92
N GLN A 181 1.76 34.19 -16.11
CA GLN A 181 1.94 32.77 -16.35
C GLN A 181 3.15 32.18 -15.62
N VAL A 182 4.25 32.93 -15.50
CA VAL A 182 5.43 32.54 -14.72
C VAL A 182 5.06 32.43 -13.23
N ARG A 183 4.32 33.40 -12.68
CA ARG A 183 3.86 33.36 -11.28
C ARG A 183 2.96 32.17 -10.96
N THR A 184 1.96 31.91 -11.80
CA THR A 184 1.08 30.74 -11.62
C THR A 184 1.84 29.42 -11.75
N THR A 185 2.90 29.38 -12.57
CA THR A 185 3.79 28.21 -12.66
C THR A 185 4.63 28.08 -11.38
N ALA A 186 5.15 29.18 -10.84
CA ALA A 186 5.90 29.18 -9.59
C ALA A 186 5.07 28.64 -8.42
N GLU A 187 3.81 29.08 -8.29
CA GLU A 187 2.89 28.59 -7.26
C GLU A 187 2.62 27.09 -7.37
N LYS A 188 2.46 26.57 -8.61
CA LYS A 188 2.27 25.14 -8.85
C LYS A 188 3.51 24.34 -8.48
N VAL A 189 4.70 24.82 -8.87
CA VAL A 189 5.97 24.17 -8.55
C VAL A 189 6.22 24.14 -7.04
N GLU A 190 5.90 25.22 -6.33
CA GLU A 190 6.02 25.26 -4.88
C GLU A 190 5.09 24.24 -4.19
N LYS A 191 3.82 24.16 -4.60
CA LYS A 191 2.88 23.17 -4.05
C LYS A 191 3.33 21.73 -4.30
N GLU A 192 3.81 21.44 -5.50
CA GLU A 192 4.29 20.10 -5.86
C GLU A 192 5.60 19.75 -5.15
N ALA A 193 6.48 20.72 -4.90
CA ALA A 193 7.67 20.50 -4.07
C ALA A 193 7.31 20.11 -2.63
N GLN A 194 6.34 20.81 -2.04
CA GLN A 194 5.84 20.53 -0.69
C GLN A 194 5.16 19.16 -0.61
N GLU A 195 4.35 18.80 -1.60
CA GLU A 195 3.70 17.49 -1.66
C GLU A 195 4.74 16.37 -1.80
N LEU A 196 5.75 16.54 -2.65
CA LEU A 196 6.82 15.57 -2.82
C LEU A 196 7.63 15.37 -1.53
N GLU A 197 7.94 16.45 -0.82
CA GLU A 197 8.61 16.39 0.49
C GLU A 197 7.75 15.66 1.53
N PHE A 198 6.45 15.95 1.56
CA PHE A 198 5.49 15.25 2.41
C PHE A 198 5.50 13.75 2.13
N ILE A 199 5.45 13.33 0.86
CA ILE A 199 5.46 11.93 0.46
C ILE A 199 6.77 11.25 0.88
N LYS A 200 7.92 11.86 0.59
CA LYS A 200 9.24 11.34 0.98
C LYS A 200 9.34 11.13 2.49
N ASN A 201 8.96 12.13 3.28
CA ASN A 201 8.96 12.04 4.75
C ASN A 201 7.99 10.98 5.27
N ARG A 202 6.88 10.76 4.57
CA ARG A 202 5.87 9.76 4.93
C ARG A 202 6.33 8.33 4.70
N ILE A 203 7.04 8.05 3.61
CA ILE A 203 7.68 6.74 3.38
C ILE A 203 8.84 6.53 4.37
N GLU A 204 9.57 7.60 4.69
CA GLU A 204 10.65 7.57 5.68
C GLU A 204 10.14 7.26 7.10
N ALA A 205 8.98 7.81 7.50
CA ALA A 205 8.39 7.60 8.82
C ALA A 205 7.87 6.16 9.07
N GLY A 206 7.70 5.33 8.04
CA GLY A 206 7.43 3.90 8.20
C GLY A 206 6.08 3.57 8.84
N VAL A 207 4.99 4.14 8.31
CA VAL A 207 3.62 3.81 8.75
C VAL A 207 3.09 2.64 7.92
N ASP A 208 2.69 1.58 8.61
CA ASP A 208 1.90 0.41 8.22
C ASP A 208 1.69 0.18 6.73
N PHE A 209 2.63 -0.56 6.13
CA PHE A 209 2.38 -1.24 4.86
C PHE A 209 1.20 -2.20 5.04
N LEU A 210 0.16 -2.10 4.20
CA LEU A 210 -0.93 -3.07 4.16
C LEU A 210 -0.36 -4.48 3.90
N PRO A 211 -0.41 -5.43 4.87
CA PRO A 211 0.34 -6.69 4.78
C PRO A 211 -0.18 -7.72 3.76
N ILE A 212 -1.37 -7.51 3.18
CA ILE A 212 -2.12 -8.55 2.45
C ILE A 212 -1.77 -8.57 0.94
N GLU A 213 -1.40 -7.43 0.34
CA GLU A 213 -1.04 -7.37 -1.09
C GLU A 213 0.42 -7.78 -1.35
N PHE A 214 1.25 -7.82 -0.29
CA PHE A 214 2.71 -7.88 -0.38
C PHE A 214 3.28 -9.14 -1.02
N LYS A 215 2.60 -10.29 -0.89
CA LYS A 215 3.16 -11.56 -1.38
C LYS A 215 3.11 -11.66 -2.90
N GLN A 216 2.00 -11.21 -3.51
CA GLN A 216 1.87 -11.12 -4.96
C GLN A 216 2.77 -10.03 -5.53
N THR A 217 2.86 -8.86 -4.89
CA THR A 217 3.78 -7.80 -5.33
C THR A 217 5.23 -8.25 -5.27
N ILE A 218 5.69 -8.93 -4.21
CA ILE A 218 7.06 -9.47 -4.14
C ILE A 218 7.35 -10.44 -5.29
N ASP A 219 6.43 -11.34 -5.62
CA ASP A 219 6.62 -12.33 -6.69
C ASP A 219 6.66 -11.66 -8.07
N ASP A 220 5.80 -10.68 -8.30
CA ASP A 220 5.73 -9.89 -9.52
C ASP A 220 6.97 -8.98 -9.70
N TRP A 221 7.47 -8.45 -8.60
CA TRP A 221 8.66 -7.62 -8.54
C TRP A 221 9.93 -8.44 -8.80
N LYS A 222 10.03 -9.65 -8.23
CA LYS A 222 11.08 -10.63 -8.57
C LYS A 222 11.04 -11.04 -10.04
N ALA A 223 9.86 -11.03 -10.65
CA ALA A 223 9.68 -11.28 -12.08
C ALA A 223 10.00 -10.07 -12.98
N GLY A 224 10.35 -8.91 -12.41
CA GLY A 224 10.71 -7.70 -13.15
C GLY A 224 9.53 -7.01 -13.83
N ARG A 225 8.30 -7.22 -13.35
CA ARG A 225 7.11 -6.52 -13.88
C ARG A 225 7.13 -5.05 -13.45
N VAL A 226 6.98 -4.14 -14.41
CA VAL A 226 6.76 -2.71 -14.15
C VAL A 226 5.26 -2.49 -14.00
N PHE A 227 4.82 -2.14 -12.80
CA PHE A 227 3.46 -1.69 -12.56
C PHE A 227 3.35 -0.22 -12.96
N ARG A 228 2.39 0.09 -13.83
CA ARG A 228 1.85 1.44 -14.00
C ARG A 228 0.36 1.29 -13.88
N THR A 229 -0.16 1.53 -12.69
CA THR A 229 -1.55 1.23 -12.39
C THR A 229 -2.38 2.49 -12.14
N SER A 230 -1.73 3.59 -11.75
CA SER A 230 -2.40 4.75 -11.15
C SER A 230 -2.01 6.07 -11.83
N THR A 231 -2.94 7.02 -11.91
CA THR A 231 -2.63 8.37 -12.41
C THR A 231 -1.84 9.19 -11.37
N PHE A 232 -1.29 10.33 -11.79
CA PHE A 232 -0.48 11.18 -10.91
C PHE A 232 -1.24 11.69 -9.69
N GLU A 233 -2.49 12.07 -9.88
CA GLU A 233 -3.35 12.52 -8.78
C GLU A 233 -3.79 11.34 -7.90
N ASP A 234 -4.08 10.18 -8.48
CA ASP A 234 -4.44 8.98 -7.72
C ASP A 234 -3.31 8.54 -6.79
N LEU A 235 -2.06 8.58 -7.27
CA LEU A 235 -0.89 8.26 -6.45
C LEU A 235 -0.76 9.22 -5.28
N LYS A 236 -0.84 10.54 -5.52
CA LYS A 236 -0.82 11.55 -4.45
C LYS A 236 -1.94 11.29 -3.43
N LEU A 237 -3.13 10.92 -3.90
CA LEU A 237 -4.28 10.60 -3.06
C LEU A 237 -4.02 9.39 -2.15
N LYS A 238 -3.45 8.31 -2.70
CA LYS A 238 -3.05 7.11 -1.94
C LYS A 238 -2.10 7.47 -0.79
N PHE A 239 -1.14 8.35 -1.02
CA PHE A 239 -0.22 8.82 0.03
C PHE A 239 -0.92 9.60 1.14
N ARG A 240 -1.90 10.46 0.80
CA ARG A 240 -2.69 11.20 1.80
C ARG A 240 -3.57 10.30 2.66
N TYR A 241 -4.23 9.32 2.05
CA TYR A 241 -5.15 8.41 2.76
C TYR A 241 -4.49 7.15 3.33
N LYS A 242 -3.15 7.11 3.36
CA LYS A 242 -2.38 6.00 3.93
C LYS A 242 -2.59 4.65 3.21
N ALA A 243 -3.04 4.68 1.97
CA ALA A 243 -3.26 3.50 1.13
C ALA A 243 -2.16 3.39 0.07
N TYR A 244 -0.90 3.54 0.48
CA TYR A 244 0.26 3.56 -0.42
C TYR A 244 1.18 2.36 -0.18
N SER A 245 1.81 1.90 -1.25
CA SER A 245 2.84 0.87 -1.26
C SER A 245 4.22 1.47 -1.56
N VAL A 246 5.29 0.67 -1.39
CA VAL A 246 6.64 1.08 -1.84
C VAL A 246 6.69 1.22 -3.37
N GLU A 247 5.88 0.45 -4.09
CA GLU A 247 5.78 0.51 -5.55
C GLU A 247 5.14 1.81 -6.02
N ASP A 248 4.08 2.27 -5.34
CA ASP A 248 3.48 3.59 -5.60
C ASP A 248 4.53 4.70 -5.45
N GLY A 249 5.51 4.53 -4.55
CA GLY A 249 6.64 5.46 -4.39
C GLY A 249 7.59 5.48 -5.59
N TYR A 250 7.85 4.32 -6.20
CA TYR A 250 8.63 4.23 -7.44
C TYR A 250 7.84 4.75 -8.65
N GLU A 251 6.55 4.42 -8.79
CA GLU A 251 5.68 4.98 -9.83
C GLU A 251 5.68 6.52 -9.76
N LEU A 252 5.53 7.07 -8.55
CA LEU A 252 5.54 8.51 -8.31
C LEU A 252 6.89 9.15 -8.66
N LEU A 253 8.02 8.49 -8.38
CA LEU A 253 9.34 8.95 -8.80
C LEU A 253 9.44 9.10 -10.33
N TYR A 254 8.92 8.14 -11.11
CA TYR A 254 8.92 8.25 -12.57
C TYR A 254 8.03 9.40 -13.05
N GLN A 255 6.83 9.53 -12.48
CA GLN A 255 5.89 10.58 -12.88
C GLN A 255 6.40 11.99 -12.53
N TYR A 256 7.03 12.17 -11.36
CA TYR A 256 7.69 13.43 -11.04
C TYR A 256 8.86 13.72 -11.97
N ASN A 257 9.70 12.73 -12.33
CA ASN A 257 10.78 12.96 -13.29
C ASN A 257 10.27 13.44 -14.65
N GLU A 258 9.18 12.86 -15.15
CA GLU A 258 8.54 13.31 -16.38
C GLU A 258 7.95 14.73 -16.24
N TRP A 259 7.22 14.98 -15.14
CA TRP A 259 6.66 16.30 -14.85
C TRP A 259 7.74 17.38 -14.73
N MET A 260 8.86 17.07 -14.09
CA MET A 260 10.03 17.94 -13.96
C MET A 260 10.64 18.28 -15.33
N ALA A 261 10.75 17.30 -16.22
CA ALA A 261 11.19 17.51 -17.59
C ALA A 261 10.25 18.46 -18.35
N GLN A 262 8.92 18.30 -18.17
CA GLN A 262 7.92 19.20 -18.74
C GLN A 262 8.05 20.63 -18.18
N GLN A 263 8.30 20.81 -16.89
CA GLN A 263 8.50 22.15 -16.32
C GLN A 263 9.77 22.82 -16.86
N ARG A 264 10.88 22.07 -16.99
CA ARG A 264 12.12 22.58 -17.57
C ARG A 264 11.92 23.06 -19.02
N GLU A 265 11.12 22.35 -19.81
CA GLU A 265 10.78 22.80 -21.17
C GLU A 265 9.90 24.06 -21.16
N LYS A 266 8.92 24.15 -20.25
CA LYS A 266 8.12 25.39 -20.07
C LYS A 266 9.00 26.59 -19.72
N LEU A 267 10.01 26.43 -18.86
CA LEU A 267 10.95 27.52 -18.55
C LEU A 267 11.71 27.98 -19.80
N ARG A 268 12.15 27.06 -20.66
CA ARG A 268 12.77 27.43 -21.94
C ARG A 268 11.83 28.21 -22.85
N VAL A 269 10.54 27.84 -22.87
CA VAL A 269 9.52 28.58 -23.63
C VAL A 269 9.34 29.99 -23.07
N PHE A 270 9.30 30.18 -21.75
CA PHE A 270 9.23 31.52 -21.16
C PHE A 270 10.44 32.38 -21.56
N ILE A 271 11.65 31.85 -21.45
CA ILE A 271 12.88 32.54 -21.85
C ILE A 271 12.86 32.90 -23.35
N ARG A 272 12.32 32.02 -24.19
CA ARG A 272 12.12 32.29 -25.63
C ARG A 272 11.11 33.41 -25.87
N LEU A 273 9.99 33.40 -25.15
CA LEU A 273 8.95 34.42 -25.28
C LEU A 273 9.41 35.81 -24.81
N LEU A 274 10.41 35.85 -23.92
CA LEU A 274 11.06 37.08 -23.46
C LEU A 274 12.12 37.61 -24.44
N GLY A 275 12.32 36.95 -25.59
CA GLY A 275 13.09 37.50 -26.71
C GLY A 275 14.50 36.91 -26.90
N THR A 276 14.84 35.83 -26.19
CA THR A 276 16.14 35.16 -26.35
C THR A 276 16.05 33.80 -27.02
N GLU A 277 16.92 33.53 -28.00
CA GLU A 277 17.02 32.21 -28.60
C GLU A 277 17.67 31.23 -27.62
N VAL A 278 16.93 30.17 -27.27
CA VAL A 278 17.40 29.13 -26.36
C VAL A 278 17.76 27.89 -27.18
N ASN A 279 19.05 27.54 -27.20
CA ASN A 279 19.52 26.32 -27.83
C ASN A 279 19.17 25.09 -26.98
N LYS A 280 18.74 23.99 -27.61
CA LYS A 280 18.32 22.77 -26.89
C LYS A 280 19.43 22.13 -26.03
N GLY A 281 20.69 22.32 -26.41
CA GLY A 281 21.86 21.80 -25.70
C GLY A 281 22.40 22.71 -24.59
N GLU A 282 21.83 23.91 -24.42
CA GLU A 282 22.28 24.87 -23.42
C GLU A 282 21.59 24.65 -22.07
N SER A 283 22.33 24.90 -20.98
CA SER A 283 21.73 24.92 -19.64
C SER A 283 20.73 26.07 -19.53
N ILE A 284 19.58 25.82 -18.88
CA ILE A 284 18.55 26.84 -18.64
C ILE A 284 19.16 28.03 -17.88
N GLN A 285 20.10 27.78 -16.96
CA GLN A 285 20.81 28.82 -16.22
C GLN A 285 21.60 29.75 -17.16
N ALA A 286 22.33 29.18 -18.13
CA ALA A 286 23.11 29.96 -19.09
C ALA A 286 22.18 30.79 -20.00
N ALA A 287 21.06 30.21 -20.42
CA ALA A 287 20.04 30.92 -21.19
C ALA A 287 19.43 32.12 -20.42
N ILE A 288 19.17 31.97 -19.11
CA ILE A 288 18.71 33.09 -18.25
C ILE A 288 19.78 34.17 -18.15
N GLU A 289 21.04 33.79 -17.92
CA GLU A 289 22.15 34.74 -17.82
C GLU A 289 22.37 35.49 -19.14
N GLN A 290 22.27 34.80 -20.27
CA GLN A 290 22.34 35.41 -21.59
C GLN A 290 21.19 36.41 -21.79
N ALA A 291 19.97 36.05 -21.41
CA ALA A 291 18.81 36.93 -21.49
C ALA A 291 18.93 38.17 -20.60
N GLU A 292 19.42 38.03 -19.38
CA GLU A 292 19.67 39.17 -18.50
C GLU A 292 20.77 40.08 -19.06
N ARG A 293 21.82 39.51 -19.66
CA ARG A 293 22.90 40.29 -20.29
C ARG A 293 22.39 41.03 -21.52
N SER A 294 21.61 40.39 -22.38
CA SER A 294 21.08 41.03 -23.60
C SER A 294 20.14 42.19 -23.26
N GLU A 295 19.31 42.06 -22.23
CA GLU A 295 18.47 43.18 -21.78
C GLU A 295 19.28 44.32 -21.15
N ARG A 296 20.29 44.02 -20.32
CA ARG A 296 21.15 45.07 -19.74
C ARG A 296 21.96 45.82 -20.80
N GLN A 297 22.34 45.16 -21.90
CA GLN A 297 23.05 45.78 -23.01
C GLN A 297 22.21 46.81 -23.79
N LYS A 298 20.88 46.82 -23.62
CA LYS A 298 20.00 47.82 -24.23
C LYS A 298 20.04 49.17 -23.50
N TYR A 299 20.70 49.27 -22.34
CA TYR A 299 20.85 50.48 -21.52
C TYR A 299 19.52 51.22 -21.28
N LEU A 300 19.18 52.21 -22.13
CA LEU A 300 17.98 53.05 -22.04
C LEU A 300 16.71 52.35 -22.54
N GLU A 301 16.83 51.36 -23.42
CA GLU A 301 15.70 50.55 -23.93
C GLU A 301 15.53 49.23 -23.15
N MET A 302 16.19 49.11 -22.00
CA MET A 302 16.10 47.93 -21.14
C MET A 302 14.68 47.77 -20.60
N ASP A 303 14.07 46.61 -20.85
CA ASP A 303 12.80 46.26 -20.25
C ASP A 303 13.03 45.71 -18.82
N VAL A 304 12.80 46.56 -17.83
CA VAL A 304 12.90 46.22 -16.41
C VAL A 304 11.95 45.07 -16.06
N ASP A 305 10.80 44.99 -16.73
CA ASP A 305 9.82 43.96 -16.48
C ASP A 305 10.31 42.57 -16.92
N VAL A 306 11.06 42.50 -18.02
CA VAL A 306 11.71 41.27 -18.49
C VAL A 306 12.73 40.78 -17.47
N ILE A 307 13.58 41.67 -16.93
CA ILE A 307 14.56 41.31 -15.89
C ILE A 307 13.88 40.72 -14.65
N PHE A 308 12.77 41.32 -14.18
CA PHE A 308 12.01 40.78 -13.06
C PHE A 308 11.42 39.40 -13.37
N THR A 309 10.87 39.19 -14.57
CA THR A 309 10.36 37.87 -14.98
C THR A 309 11.45 36.81 -15.08
N LEU A 310 12.64 37.17 -15.57
CA LEU A 310 13.80 36.26 -15.63
C LEU A 310 14.25 35.85 -14.22
N ARG A 311 14.18 36.75 -13.24
CA ARG A 311 14.45 36.43 -11.83
C ARG A 311 13.40 35.47 -11.25
N GLU A 312 12.12 35.67 -11.56
CA GLU A 312 11.06 34.73 -11.18
C GLU A 312 11.31 33.35 -11.81
N VAL A 313 11.66 33.29 -13.10
CA VAL A 313 12.03 32.04 -13.80
C VAL A 313 13.24 31.35 -13.15
N ARG A 314 14.27 32.10 -12.75
CA ARG A 314 15.42 31.56 -11.99
C ARG A 314 14.98 30.95 -10.67
N THR A 315 14.08 31.62 -9.94
CA THR A 315 13.55 31.10 -8.68
C THR A 315 12.83 29.77 -8.89
N ILE A 316 12.07 29.62 -9.98
CA ILE A 316 11.44 28.34 -10.32
C ILE A 316 12.51 27.28 -10.63
N LEU A 317 13.55 27.62 -11.39
CA LEU A 317 14.65 26.71 -11.68
C LEU A 317 15.34 26.20 -10.41
N ASP A 318 15.63 27.10 -9.45
CA ASP A 318 16.24 26.74 -8.17
C ASP A 318 15.35 25.77 -7.38
N ARG A 319 14.03 25.99 -7.39
CA ARG A 319 13.07 25.06 -6.79
C ARG A 319 13.07 23.70 -7.48
N LEU A 320 13.13 23.67 -8.81
CA LEU A 320 13.22 22.42 -9.57
C LEU A 320 14.51 21.65 -9.25
N ILE A 321 15.63 22.34 -9.05
CA ILE A 321 16.89 21.71 -8.61
C ILE A 321 16.74 21.13 -7.19
N GLY A 322 16.07 21.86 -6.29
CA GLY A 322 15.71 21.35 -4.97
C GLY A 322 14.88 20.08 -5.03
N MET A 323 13.84 20.05 -5.86
CA MET A 323 13.00 18.87 -6.07
C MET A 323 13.78 17.66 -6.61
N GLU A 324 14.81 17.87 -7.44
CA GLU A 324 15.70 16.78 -7.90
C GLU A 324 16.44 16.12 -6.73
N THR A 325 16.79 16.89 -5.71
CA THR A 325 17.40 16.37 -4.49
C THR A 325 16.40 15.53 -3.69
N ILE A 326 15.17 16.03 -3.55
CA ILE A 326 14.09 15.30 -2.87
C ILE A 326 13.77 13.98 -3.60
N LEU A 327 13.80 13.97 -4.95
CA LEU A 327 13.59 12.74 -5.73
C LEU A 327 14.69 11.70 -5.51
N LYS A 328 15.96 12.12 -5.40
CA LYS A 328 17.07 11.21 -5.06
C LYS A 328 16.90 10.63 -3.66
N ASP A 329 16.47 11.45 -2.71
CA ASP A 329 16.19 10.98 -1.35
C ASP A 329 14.99 10.03 -1.32
N LEU A 330 13.94 10.32 -2.09
CA LEU A 330 12.78 9.45 -2.25
C LEU A 330 13.20 8.08 -2.80
N GLU A 331 14.05 8.05 -3.84
CA GLU A 331 14.59 6.82 -4.40
C GLU A 331 15.32 5.98 -3.34
N MET A 332 16.17 6.64 -2.54
CA MET A 332 16.93 6.02 -1.47
C MET A 332 16.01 5.45 -0.38
N VAL A 333 14.98 6.20 0.01
CA VAL A 333 14.00 5.78 1.00
C VAL A 333 13.19 4.58 0.49
N CYS A 334 12.69 4.63 -0.76
CA CYS A 334 11.98 3.52 -1.39
C CYS A 334 12.85 2.26 -1.46
N ARG A 335 14.14 2.41 -1.84
CA ARG A 335 15.10 1.31 -1.88
C ARG A 335 15.36 0.71 -0.50
N LYS A 336 15.58 1.56 0.51
CA LYS A 336 15.81 1.10 1.88
C LYS A 336 14.60 0.33 2.42
N ARG A 337 13.38 0.81 2.13
CA ARG A 337 12.14 0.13 2.54
C ARG A 337 11.95 -1.19 1.80
N SER A 338 12.21 -1.23 0.51
CA SER A 338 12.10 -2.48 -0.26
C SER A 338 13.11 -3.54 0.16
N GLU A 339 14.36 -3.15 0.48
CA GLU A 339 15.37 -4.06 1.05
C GLU A 339 14.94 -4.61 2.43
N GLN A 340 14.34 -3.78 3.27
CA GLN A 340 13.77 -4.22 4.57
C GLN A 340 12.61 -5.21 4.41
N ILE A 341 11.87 -5.12 3.31
CA ILE A 341 10.77 -6.05 3.00
C ILE A 341 11.33 -7.36 2.46
N ILE A 342 12.26 -7.32 1.50
CA ILE A 342 12.84 -8.53 0.88
C ILE A 342 13.65 -9.32 1.90
N THR A 343 14.43 -8.63 2.74
CA THR A 343 15.22 -9.21 3.81
C THR A 343 14.81 -8.58 5.14
N PRO A 344 13.72 -9.05 5.75
CA PRO A 344 13.33 -8.56 7.05
C PRO A 344 14.46 -8.85 8.04
N SER A 345 14.87 -7.86 8.82
CA SER A 345 15.98 -7.98 9.78
C SER A 345 15.85 -9.13 10.81
N TRP A 346 14.67 -9.76 10.91
CA TRP A 346 14.41 -10.93 11.75
C TRP A 346 14.63 -12.28 11.03
N GLU A 347 14.70 -12.32 9.69
CA GLU A 347 15.20 -13.48 8.95
C GLU A 347 16.73 -13.44 9.00
N ALA A 348 17.28 -14.16 9.97
CA ALA A 348 18.72 -14.30 10.16
C ALA A 348 19.41 -14.68 8.84
N LYS A 349 20.49 -13.95 8.49
CA LYS A 349 21.52 -14.44 7.59
C LYS A 349 22.08 -15.74 8.16
N GLY A 350 21.57 -16.87 7.67
CA GLY A 350 22.11 -18.19 7.96
C GLY A 350 21.11 -19.13 8.63
N SER A 351 20.54 -20.03 7.83
CA SER A 351 20.64 -21.44 8.13
C SER A 351 21.18 -22.13 6.88
N LEU A 352 22.32 -22.80 7.07
CA LEU A 352 23.01 -23.68 6.13
C LEU A 352 22.09 -24.67 5.42
#